data_AF-A0A534V6U0-F1
#
_entry.id   AF-A0A534V6U0-F1
#
_cell.length_a   1.000
_cell.length_b   1.000
_cell.length_c   1.000
_cell.angle_alpha   90.00
_cell.angle_beta   90.00
_cell.angle_gamma   90.00
#
_symmetry.space_group_name_H-M   'P 1'
#
loop_
_entity.id
_entity.type
_entity.pdbx_description
1 polymer ?
#
loop_
_entity_poly.entity_id
_entity_poly.type
_entity_poly.pdbx_seq_one_letter_code
_entity_poly.pdbx_strand_id
1 'polypeptide(L)'
;MIKLFYALAIVVLVTPGVVAIAATANDTIVVAGDEVGRIVTLRNVSIKNGEVSGEIVNNSRDTLRDVVLEIRYSWRWANEFHPGKDDPGRTVYYTAAKEIPPGGSARFEYKPSPPLPERRDGSFVIDVKVAGFERVYF
;
A
#
# COMPACT_ATOMS: atom_id res chain seq x y z
N MET A 1 -39.72 -3.12 78.61
CA MET A 1 -38.82 -4.17 78.08
C MET A 1 -38.79 -4.06 76.56
N ILE A 2 -37.62 -4.38 75.97
CA ILE A 2 -37.26 -4.47 74.55
C ILE A 2 -36.66 -3.19 73.92
N LYS A 3 -35.33 -3.27 73.74
CA LYS A 3 -34.41 -2.38 73.00
C LYS A 3 -34.57 -2.62 71.49
N LEU A 4 -34.18 -1.68 70.63
CA LEU A 4 -33.47 -2.02 69.38
C LEU A 4 -32.77 -0.78 68.78
N PHE A 5 -31.43 -0.83 68.77
CA PHE A 5 -30.53 0.06 68.04
C PHE A 5 -30.50 -0.39 66.57
N TYR A 6 -30.48 0.54 65.61
CA TYR A 6 -29.97 0.24 64.27
C TYR A 6 -29.03 1.34 63.80
N ALA A 7 -27.78 0.95 63.60
CA ALA A 7 -26.71 1.75 63.04
C ALA A 7 -26.94 1.94 61.53
N LEU A 8 -26.75 3.18 61.06
CA LEU A 8 -26.83 3.55 59.65
C LEU A 8 -25.52 3.15 58.96
N ALA A 9 -25.56 2.17 58.05
CA ALA A 9 -24.42 1.79 57.23
C ALA A 9 -24.30 2.74 56.03
N ILE A 10 -23.16 3.44 55.91
CA ILE A 10 -22.82 4.27 54.74
C ILE A 10 -22.22 3.34 53.67
N VAL A 11 -22.90 3.21 52.54
CA VAL A 11 -22.38 2.54 51.35
C VAL A 11 -21.67 3.57 50.49
N VAL A 12 -20.35 3.45 50.36
CA VAL A 12 -19.54 4.25 49.42
C VAL A 12 -19.58 3.55 48.06
N LEU A 13 -20.26 4.17 47.08
CA LEU A 13 -20.24 3.72 45.69
C LEU A 13 -18.92 4.15 45.04
N VAL A 14 -18.04 3.18 44.74
CA VAL A 14 -16.87 3.40 43.90
C VAL A 14 -17.31 3.17 42.45
N THR A 15 -17.39 4.24 41.66
CA THR A 15 -17.64 4.14 40.21
C THR A 15 -16.33 3.86 39.47
N PRO A 16 -16.22 2.80 38.65
CA PRO A 16 -15.07 2.62 37.78
C PRO A 16 -15.10 3.66 36.66
N GLY A 17 -14.05 4.48 36.59
CA GLY A 17 -13.83 5.41 35.49
C GLY A 17 -13.56 4.65 34.19
N VAL A 18 -14.40 4.88 33.18
CA VAL A 18 -14.19 4.37 31.83
C VAL A 18 -13.05 5.17 31.20
N VAL A 19 -11.91 4.52 31.00
CA VAL A 19 -10.81 5.08 30.20
C VAL A 19 -11.20 4.94 28.73
N ALA A 20 -11.52 6.06 28.08
CA ALA A 20 -11.72 6.09 26.65
C ALA A 20 -10.35 5.91 25.95
N ILE A 21 -10.12 4.75 25.35
CA ILE A 21 -9.02 4.54 24.43
C ILE A 21 -9.42 5.25 23.13
N ALA A 22 -8.79 6.37 22.82
CA ALA A 22 -8.96 7.02 21.53
C ALA A 22 -8.33 6.13 20.45
N ALA A 23 -9.17 5.50 19.63
CA ALA A 23 -8.71 4.87 18.41
C ALA A 23 -8.29 5.98 17.43
N THR A 24 -7.02 6.02 17.02
CA THR A 24 -6.59 6.85 15.91
C THR A 24 -7.18 6.27 14.64
N ALA A 25 -8.22 6.89 14.10
CA ALA A 25 -8.76 6.54 12.80
C ALA A 25 -7.74 6.95 11.73
N ASN A 26 -7.03 5.96 11.17
CA ASN A 26 -6.26 6.18 9.95
C ASN A 26 -7.26 6.27 8.80
N ASP A 27 -7.54 7.49 8.34
CA ASP A 27 -8.47 7.71 7.23
C ASP A 27 -7.86 7.14 5.94
N THR A 28 -8.38 6.00 5.49
CA THR A 28 -7.91 5.35 4.26
C THR A 28 -8.76 5.88 3.11
N ILE A 29 -8.25 6.90 2.43
CA ILE A 29 -8.93 7.46 1.25
C ILE A 29 -8.66 6.53 0.06
N VAL A 30 -9.72 5.90 -0.46
CA VAL A 30 -9.66 5.16 -1.71
C VAL A 30 -9.83 6.16 -2.86
N VAL A 31 -8.73 6.47 -3.56
CA VAL A 31 -8.72 7.40 -4.69
C VAL A 31 -8.94 6.62 -5.99
N ALA A 32 -9.81 7.12 -6.87
CA ALA A 32 -10.01 6.53 -8.20
C ALA A 32 -8.74 6.62 -9.06
N GLY A 33 -8.53 5.68 -9.98
CA GLY A 33 -7.25 5.54 -10.71
C GLY A 33 -6.86 6.76 -11.56
N ASP A 34 -7.83 7.51 -12.07
CA ASP A 34 -7.63 8.78 -12.78
C ASP A 34 -7.22 9.92 -11.84
N GLU A 35 -7.80 9.97 -10.65
CA GLU A 35 -7.46 10.93 -9.61
C GLU A 35 -6.08 10.65 -8.99
N VAL A 36 -5.70 9.37 -8.84
CA VAL A 36 -4.33 8.96 -8.44
C VAL A 36 -3.29 9.55 -9.39
N GLY A 37 -3.52 9.50 -10.70
CA GLY A 37 -2.61 10.05 -11.71
C GLY A 37 -2.41 11.56 -11.63
N ARG A 38 -3.32 12.30 -10.98
CA ARG A 38 -3.15 13.75 -10.73
C ARG A 38 -2.30 14.04 -9.49
N ILE A 39 -2.28 13.12 -8.54
CA ILE A 39 -1.60 13.26 -7.24
C ILE A 39 -0.15 12.76 -7.35
N VAL A 40 0.05 11.63 -8.03
CA VAL A 40 1.33 10.97 -8.15
C VAL A 40 1.49 10.39 -9.55
N THR A 41 2.67 10.56 -10.12
CA THR A 41 2.98 10.08 -11.49
C THR A 41 4.27 9.29 -11.51
N LEU A 42 4.35 8.32 -12.42
CA LEU A 42 5.59 7.63 -12.75
C LEU A 42 6.21 8.30 -13.98
N ARG A 43 7.50 8.59 -13.89
CA ARG A 43 8.29 9.18 -14.99
C ARG A 43 9.52 8.32 -15.25
N ASN A 44 9.98 8.38 -16.50
CA ASN A 44 11.23 7.75 -16.93
C ASN A 44 11.28 6.25 -16.59
N VAL A 45 10.14 5.56 -16.68
CA VAL A 45 10.05 4.12 -16.38
C VAL A 45 10.87 3.35 -17.40
N SER A 46 11.81 2.54 -16.92
CA SER A 46 12.66 1.69 -17.73
C SER A 46 12.52 0.24 -17.27
N ILE A 47 12.30 -0.65 -18.23
CA ILE A 47 12.22 -2.09 -18.02
C ILE A 47 13.40 -2.74 -18.73
N LYS A 48 14.25 -3.45 -17.99
CA LYS A 48 15.41 -4.17 -18.55
C LYS A 48 15.55 -5.52 -17.86
N ASN A 49 15.54 -6.60 -18.62
CA ASN A 49 15.70 -7.97 -18.09
C ASN A 49 14.73 -8.30 -16.93
N GLY A 50 13.51 -7.76 -16.97
CA GLY A 50 12.54 -7.93 -15.89
C GLY A 50 12.70 -6.97 -14.71
N GLU A 51 13.81 -6.24 -14.61
CA GLU A 51 14.01 -5.19 -13.61
C GLU A 51 13.26 -3.92 -14.05
N VAL A 52 12.63 -3.25 -13.09
CA VAL A 52 11.89 -2.01 -13.31
C VAL A 52 12.53 -0.90 -12.50
N SER A 53 12.83 0.22 -13.14
CA SER A 53 13.29 1.44 -12.49
C SER A 53 12.54 2.66 -13.00
N GLY A 54 12.59 3.74 -12.24
CA GLY A 54 11.99 5.01 -12.66
C GLY A 54 11.97 6.05 -11.55
N GLU A 55 11.11 7.03 -11.72
CA GLU A 55 10.90 8.11 -10.76
C GLU A 55 9.42 8.24 -10.42
N ILE A 56 9.12 8.34 -9.13
CA ILE A 56 7.81 8.69 -8.59
C ILE A 56 7.82 10.20 -8.34
N VAL A 57 6.84 10.92 -8.86
CA VAL A 57 6.69 12.37 -8.67
C VAL A 57 5.40 12.67 -7.95
N ASN A 58 5.50 13.37 -6.82
CA ASN A 58 4.38 13.89 -6.06
C ASN A 58 3.95 15.24 -6.67
N ASN A 59 2.78 15.26 -7.30
CA ASN A 59 2.19 16.47 -7.89
C ASN A 59 1.24 17.19 -6.92
N SER A 60 1.05 16.65 -5.71
CA SER A 60 0.16 17.22 -4.71
C SER A 60 0.84 18.23 -3.80
N ARG A 61 0.04 18.84 -2.91
CA ARG A 61 0.49 19.79 -1.89
C ARG A 61 0.83 19.12 -0.55
N ASP A 62 0.56 17.82 -0.43
CA ASP A 62 0.76 17.04 0.79
C ASP A 62 2.01 16.18 0.63
N THR A 63 2.69 15.84 1.72
CA THR A 63 3.76 14.83 1.68
C THR A 63 3.13 13.47 1.44
N LEU A 64 3.67 12.70 0.48
CA LEU A 64 3.29 11.30 0.29
C LEU A 64 4.22 10.39 1.08
N ARG A 65 3.67 9.33 1.67
CA ARG A 65 4.41 8.30 2.38
C ARG A 65 4.05 6.91 1.86
N ASP A 66 5.00 5.98 1.94
CA ASP A 66 4.81 4.56 1.62
C ASP A 66 4.13 4.34 0.25
N VAL A 67 4.67 4.99 -0.79
CA VAL A 67 4.13 4.85 -2.16
C VAL A 67 4.32 3.40 -2.62
N VAL A 68 3.20 2.74 -2.89
CA VAL A 68 3.14 1.34 -3.33
C VAL A 68 2.99 1.30 -4.85
N LEU A 69 3.89 0.56 -5.50
CA LEU A 69 3.83 0.25 -6.92
C LEU A 69 3.27 -1.15 -7.12
N GLU A 70 2.29 -1.29 -8.01
CA GLU A 70 1.91 -2.57 -8.60
C GLU A 70 2.81 -2.82 -9.81
N ILE A 71 3.53 -3.94 -9.79
CA ILE A 71 4.35 -4.41 -10.90
C ILE A 71 3.76 -5.75 -11.36
N ARG A 72 3.15 -5.74 -12.54
CA ARG A 72 2.50 -6.91 -13.13
C ARG A 72 3.38 -7.51 -14.21
N TYR A 73 3.74 -8.77 -14.05
CA TYR A 73 4.42 -9.60 -15.03
C TYR A 73 3.40 -10.53 -15.67
N SER A 74 2.89 -10.15 -16.85
CA SER A 74 1.96 -10.99 -17.62
C SER A 74 2.73 -11.84 -18.61
N TRP A 75 2.53 -13.16 -18.58
CA TRP A 75 3.10 -14.03 -19.59
C TRP A 75 2.26 -13.97 -20.87
N ARG A 76 2.92 -13.85 -22.01
CA ARG A 76 2.32 -14.00 -23.33
C ARG A 76 2.93 -15.19 -24.03
N TRP A 77 2.08 -16.13 -24.44
CA TRP A 77 2.52 -17.31 -25.14
C TRP A 77 2.95 -16.93 -26.56
N ALA A 78 4.00 -17.59 -27.08
CA ALA A 78 4.38 -17.42 -28.48
C ALA A 78 3.29 -17.94 -29.43
N ASN A 79 2.52 -18.94 -28.98
CA ASN A 79 1.34 -19.45 -29.66
C ASN A 79 0.19 -19.58 -28.65
N GLU A 80 -0.69 -18.59 -28.63
CA GLU A 80 -1.86 -18.56 -27.73
C GLU A 80 -2.87 -19.69 -28.00
N PHE A 81 -2.86 -20.30 -29.19
CA PHE A 81 -3.72 -21.46 -29.50
C PHE A 81 -3.13 -22.79 -29.01
N HIS A 82 -1.85 -22.80 -28.65
CA HIS A 82 -1.14 -23.95 -28.09
C HIS A 82 -0.27 -23.48 -26.91
N PRO A 83 -0.90 -23.01 -25.82
CA PRO A 83 -0.16 -22.53 -24.66
C PRO A 83 0.65 -23.68 -24.04
N GLY A 84 1.72 -23.32 -23.34
CA GLY A 84 2.42 -24.25 -22.46
C GLY A 84 1.55 -24.61 -21.25
N LYS A 85 2.09 -25.44 -20.36
CA LYS A 85 1.32 -25.99 -19.24
C LYS A 85 1.21 -25.05 -18.04
N ASP A 86 2.26 -24.28 -17.76
CA ASP A 86 2.36 -23.46 -16.55
C ASP A 86 2.59 -22.00 -16.91
N ASP A 87 1.67 -21.12 -16.52
CA ASP A 87 1.79 -19.67 -16.66
C ASP A 87 2.72 -19.11 -15.55
N PRO A 88 3.88 -18.53 -15.89
CA PRO A 88 4.81 -17.96 -14.91
C PRO A 88 4.46 -16.51 -14.50
N GLY A 89 3.32 -15.97 -14.95
CA GLY A 89 2.85 -14.64 -14.66
C GLY A 89 2.57 -14.41 -13.18
N ARG A 90 2.79 -13.17 -12.72
CA ARG A 90 2.57 -12.78 -11.32
C ARG A 90 2.47 -11.27 -11.16
N THR A 91 1.91 -10.83 -10.03
CA THR A 91 1.87 -9.43 -9.61
C THR A 91 2.65 -9.27 -8.32
N VAL A 92 3.40 -8.17 -8.19
CA VAL A 92 4.14 -7.79 -6.99
C VAL A 92 3.73 -6.38 -6.57
N TYR A 93 3.61 -6.17 -5.27
CA TYR A 93 3.45 -4.85 -4.66
C TYR A 93 4.76 -4.44 -3.99
N TYR A 94 5.32 -3.31 -4.41
CA TYR A 94 6.62 -2.81 -3.94
C TYR A 94 6.50 -1.39 -3.37
N THR A 95 6.94 -1.21 -2.13
CA THR A 95 7.01 0.12 -1.49
C THR A 95 8.33 0.80 -1.85
N ALA A 96 8.25 1.83 -2.68
CA ALA A 96 9.40 2.40 -3.38
C ALA A 96 10.10 3.56 -2.67
N ALA A 97 9.39 4.27 -1.80
CA ALA A 97 9.93 5.41 -1.06
C ALA A 97 9.24 5.56 0.29
N LYS A 98 10.03 5.94 1.31
CA LYS A 98 9.49 6.23 2.64
C LYS A 98 8.67 7.52 2.60
N GLU A 99 9.21 8.63 2.09
CA GLU A 99 8.47 9.90 1.99
C GLU A 99 8.87 10.67 0.73
N ILE A 100 7.92 11.41 0.16
CA ILE A 100 8.11 12.30 -0.99
C ILE A 100 7.43 13.64 -0.67
N PRO A 101 8.19 14.74 -0.50
CA PRO A 101 7.63 16.04 -0.14
C PRO A 101 6.73 16.59 -1.27
N PRO A 102 5.90 17.62 -0.98
CA PRO A 102 5.07 18.29 -1.99
C PRO A 102 5.90 18.76 -3.19
N GLY A 103 5.46 18.42 -4.41
CA GLY A 103 6.20 18.74 -5.65
C GLY A 103 7.52 17.98 -5.86
N GLY A 104 7.89 17.10 -4.92
CA GLY A 104 9.14 16.36 -4.94
C GLY A 104 9.09 15.07 -5.76
N SER A 105 10.23 14.39 -5.84
CA SER A 105 10.34 13.09 -6.50
C SER A 105 11.27 12.13 -5.77
N ALA A 106 11.09 10.83 -6.02
CA ALA A 106 11.95 9.76 -5.52
C ALA A 106 12.22 8.73 -6.62
N ARG A 107 13.46 8.25 -6.70
CA ARG A 107 13.81 7.15 -7.60
C ARG A 107 13.43 5.82 -7.00
N PHE A 108 13.05 4.88 -7.84
CA PHE A 108 12.79 3.50 -7.46
C PHE A 108 13.50 2.52 -8.39
N GLU A 109 13.84 1.36 -7.84
CA GLU A 109 14.40 0.24 -8.57
C GLU A 109 13.90 -1.05 -7.93
N TYR A 110 13.32 -1.93 -8.75
CA TYR A 110 12.81 -3.22 -8.34
C TYR A 110 13.42 -4.31 -9.19
N LYS A 111 14.10 -5.25 -8.52
CA LYS A 111 14.61 -6.47 -9.10
C LYS A 111 13.73 -7.66 -8.69
N PRO A 112 13.13 -8.40 -9.65
CA PRO A 112 12.30 -9.55 -9.32
C PRO A 112 13.08 -10.63 -8.57
N SER A 113 12.51 -11.10 -7.47
CA SER A 113 13.01 -12.23 -6.69
C SER A 113 11.85 -13.19 -6.35
N PRO A 114 11.87 -14.46 -6.79
CA PRO A 114 12.88 -15.08 -7.67
C PRO A 114 12.96 -14.39 -9.05
N PRO A 115 14.06 -14.53 -9.80
CA PRO A 115 14.19 -13.96 -11.14
C PRO A 115 13.13 -14.53 -12.10
N LEU A 116 12.83 -13.79 -13.17
CA LEU A 116 11.89 -14.27 -14.18
C LEU A 116 12.49 -15.46 -14.94
N PRO A 117 11.70 -16.53 -15.18
CA PRO A 117 12.20 -17.67 -15.94
C PRO A 117 12.46 -17.29 -17.40
N GLU A 118 13.60 -17.69 -17.93
CA GLU A 118 13.87 -17.63 -19.36
C GLU A 118 13.20 -18.80 -20.06
N ARG A 119 12.27 -18.52 -20.97
CA ARG A 119 11.60 -19.56 -21.76
C ARG A 119 11.52 -19.16 -23.24
N ARG A 120 11.40 -20.16 -24.10
CA ARG A 120 11.31 -20.00 -25.57
C ARG A 120 9.87 -20.01 -26.09
N ASP A 121 8.92 -20.37 -25.25
CA ASP A 121 7.50 -20.55 -25.60
C ASP A 121 6.63 -19.31 -25.26
N GLY A 122 7.27 -18.20 -24.91
CA GLY A 122 6.57 -16.95 -24.63
C GLY A 122 7.51 -15.86 -24.14
N SER A 123 6.93 -14.75 -23.70
CA SER A 123 7.65 -13.59 -23.18
C SER A 123 6.82 -12.85 -22.14
N PHE A 124 7.48 -12.10 -21.27
CA PHE A 124 6.80 -11.25 -20.30
C PHE A 124 6.44 -9.89 -20.90
N VAL A 125 5.20 -9.47 -20.69
CA VAL A 125 4.76 -8.08 -20.77
C VAL A 125 4.69 -7.54 -19.35
N ILE A 126 5.38 -6.44 -19.10
CA ILE A 126 5.54 -5.87 -17.76
C ILE A 126 4.85 -4.51 -17.71
N ASP A 127 3.89 -4.38 -16.81
CA ASP A 127 3.16 -3.13 -16.55
C ASP A 127 3.46 -2.64 -15.14
N VAL A 128 3.62 -1.33 -14.96
CA VAL A 128 3.86 -0.71 -13.66
C VAL A 128 2.92 0.46 -13.43
N LYS A 129 2.29 0.46 -12.24
CA LYS A 129 1.32 1.49 -11.84
C LYS A 129 1.49 1.84 -10.38
N VAL A 130 1.04 3.02 -9.98
CA VAL A 130 0.87 3.34 -8.56
C VAL A 130 -0.40 2.63 -8.06
N ALA A 131 -0.24 1.80 -7.04
CA ALA A 131 -1.33 1.08 -6.39
C ALA A 131 -1.92 1.85 -5.20
N GLY A 132 -1.10 2.66 -4.53
CA GLY A 132 -1.51 3.44 -3.37
C GLY A 132 -0.37 4.24 -2.76
N PHE A 133 -0.72 5.07 -1.78
CA PHE A 133 0.19 5.87 -0.96
C PHE A 133 -0.58 6.39 0.25
N GLU A 134 0.13 6.76 1.30
CA GLU A 134 -0.41 7.53 2.42
C GLU A 134 -0.18 9.03 2.18
N ARG A 135 -1.08 9.87 2.70
CA ARG A 135 -0.87 11.32 2.76
C ARG A 135 -0.61 11.74 4.19
N VAL A 136 0.37 12.62 4.38
CA VAL A 136 0.67 13.24 5.67
C VAL A 136 0.07 14.64 5.67
N TYR A 137 -0.90 14.86 6.55
CA TYR A 137 -1.52 16.15 6.79
C TYR A 137 -0.89 16.81 8.01
N PHE A 138 -0.66 18.12 7.94
CA PHE A 138 -0.12 18.95 9.02
C PHE A 138 -1.15 19.99 9.47
#